data_AF-A0A1F8LYA4-F1
#
_entry.id   AF-A0A1F8LYA4-F1
#
_cell.length_a   1.000
_cell.length_b   1.000
_cell.length_c   1.000
_cell.angle_alpha   90.00
_cell.angle_beta   90.00
_cell.angle_gamma   90.00
#
_symmetry.space_group_name_H-M   'P 1'
#
loop_
_entity.id
_entity.type
_entity.pdbx_description
1 polymer ?
#
loop_
_entity_poly.entity_id
_entity_poly.type
_entity_poly.pdbx_seq_one_letter_code
_entity_poly.pdbx_strand_id
1 'polypeptide(L)'
;MKIKFSGSVHYANGAPLANVSVRVFDQDALGKKDDDLTVTPGISDNAGRFNLTYEPMRYLDFHSINPSTASNEPFNTADAESGLRLPDFGDIYLAYIQFTYTHNGRDRQHRAPLRIFQTKFLVPENPPVEFLPSLHGFHFPNKFAGYFLPFSAPAFITSSKVARNYGLCGGMCAAAYDFALTGRIIPQTNNIPHQGTRLHRYLFQRQIDSFGGMAQQLVKVAQWTSLPDDTLMGTQSRTADEFNTIRQKLDDKNPVILALIYEHASSMKELSYRIFNNHQVLAYAYQQNAAGGFVINIYDPNLPGRDDVIIQTEPVILGVVNANIDPTTVSGLKSTQLLGGSFYVQVRGFLGMPYVPILPPKLI
;
A
#
# COMPACT_ATOMS: atom_id res chain seq x y z
N MET A 1 -27.48 7.26 27.82
CA MET A 1 -27.55 8.47 26.97
C MET A 1 -27.23 8.07 25.54
N LYS A 2 -28.10 8.38 24.57
CA LYS A 2 -27.85 8.12 23.15
C LYS A 2 -27.07 9.28 22.53
N ILE A 3 -25.99 8.99 21.81
CA ILE A 3 -25.19 9.97 21.09
C ILE A 3 -25.42 9.79 19.60
N LYS A 4 -25.75 10.89 18.91
CA LYS A 4 -25.76 10.97 17.45
C LYS A 4 -24.36 11.35 16.97
N PHE A 5 -23.84 10.60 16.01
CA PHE A 5 -22.53 10.85 15.40
C PHE A 5 -22.67 10.90 13.88
N SER A 6 -22.00 11.88 13.29
CA SER A 6 -22.00 12.12 11.86
C SER A 6 -20.57 12.24 11.36
N GLY A 7 -20.29 11.65 10.21
CA GLY A 7 -18.96 11.68 9.63
C GLY A 7 -18.99 11.37 8.15
N SER A 8 -17.81 11.18 7.58
CA SER A 8 -17.64 10.72 6.21
C SER A 8 -16.47 9.76 6.08
N VAL A 9 -16.63 8.79 5.19
CA VAL A 9 -15.63 7.78 4.86
C VAL A 9 -15.22 7.92 3.39
N HIS A 10 -13.91 7.86 3.15
CA HIS A 10 -13.30 8.07 1.85
C HIS A 10 -12.22 7.02 1.61
N TYR A 11 -11.89 6.78 0.35
CA TYR A 11 -10.68 6.06 -0.03
C TYR A 11 -9.41 6.83 0.36
N ALA A 12 -8.24 6.19 0.28
CA ALA A 12 -6.95 6.79 0.59
C ALA A 12 -6.63 8.02 -0.28
N ASN A 13 -7.11 8.06 -1.53
CA ASN A 13 -7.01 9.24 -2.41
C ASN A 13 -7.98 10.39 -2.06
N GLY A 14 -8.84 10.20 -1.06
CA GLY A 14 -9.84 11.16 -0.62
C GLY A 14 -11.14 11.17 -1.43
N ALA A 15 -11.33 10.24 -2.37
CA ALA A 15 -12.61 10.06 -3.06
C ALA A 15 -13.67 9.49 -2.10
N PRO A 16 -14.94 9.93 -2.19
CA PRO A 16 -16.00 9.45 -1.32
C PRO A 16 -16.24 7.95 -1.52
N LEU A 17 -16.50 7.23 -0.42
CA LEU A 17 -16.82 5.81 -0.44
C LEU A 17 -18.26 5.60 0.02
N ALA A 18 -19.13 5.18 -0.91
CA ALA A 18 -20.56 4.95 -0.67
C ALA A 18 -20.85 3.52 -0.20
N ASN A 19 -22.05 3.31 0.34
CA ASN A 19 -22.56 2.00 0.78
C ASN A 19 -21.71 1.31 1.86
N VAL A 20 -21.02 2.08 2.69
CA VAL A 20 -20.24 1.57 3.82
C VAL A 20 -21.15 1.45 5.02
N SER A 21 -21.28 0.25 5.58
CA SER A 21 -21.94 0.04 6.88
C SER A 21 -21.01 0.51 7.99
N VAL A 22 -21.53 1.35 8.89
CA VAL A 22 -20.75 1.97 9.97
C VAL A 22 -21.36 1.64 11.33
N ARG A 23 -20.52 1.14 12.24
CA ARG A 23 -20.88 0.73 13.60
C ARG A 23 -19.83 1.23 14.61
N VAL A 24 -20.22 1.36 15.86
CA VAL A 24 -19.33 1.72 16.98
C VAL A 24 -19.24 0.55 17.93
N PHE A 25 -18.03 0.21 18.35
CA PHE A 25 -17.73 -0.85 19.29
C PHE A 25 -16.84 -0.34 20.41
N ASP A 26 -16.83 -1.05 21.53
CA ASP A 26 -15.78 -0.94 22.55
C ASP A 26 -14.82 -2.13 22.43
N GLN A 27 -13.52 -1.90 22.62
CA GLN A 27 -12.54 -2.97 22.53
C GLN A 27 -12.32 -3.60 23.90
N ASP A 28 -12.59 -4.91 23.99
CA ASP A 28 -12.40 -5.67 25.21
C ASP A 28 -11.00 -6.28 25.35
N ALA A 29 -10.74 -6.83 26.54
CA ALA A 29 -9.55 -7.62 26.82
C ALA A 29 -9.39 -8.77 25.81
N LEU A 30 -8.13 -9.11 25.51
CA LEU A 30 -7.79 -10.15 24.53
C LEU A 30 -8.51 -11.48 24.84
N GLY A 31 -9.26 -11.99 23.87
CA GLY A 31 -10.04 -13.24 24.01
C GLY A 31 -11.50 -13.04 24.40
N LYS A 32 -11.91 -11.82 24.78
CA LYS A 32 -13.32 -11.42 24.86
C LYS A 32 -13.82 -10.89 23.51
N LYS A 33 -15.14 -10.76 23.38
CA LYS A 33 -15.81 -10.25 22.17
C LYS A 33 -16.18 -8.79 22.40
N ASP A 34 -15.63 -7.90 21.57
CA ASP A 34 -15.94 -6.47 21.54
C ASP A 34 -17.45 -6.17 21.65
N ASP A 35 -17.79 -5.25 22.55
CA ASP A 35 -19.14 -4.77 22.76
C ASP A 35 -19.67 -3.88 21.63
N ASP A 36 -20.86 -4.17 21.11
CA ASP A 36 -21.51 -3.34 20.10
C ASP A 36 -22.31 -2.21 20.74
N LEU A 37 -21.72 -1.01 20.71
CA LEU A 37 -22.33 0.22 21.24
C LEU A 37 -23.40 0.79 20.31
N THR A 38 -23.54 0.26 19.08
CA THR A 38 -24.43 0.79 18.05
C THR A 38 -25.90 0.57 18.40
N VAL A 39 -26.69 1.65 18.35
CA VAL A 39 -28.16 1.60 18.43
C VAL A 39 -28.78 1.63 17.03
N THR A 40 -28.31 2.54 16.19
CA THR A 40 -28.72 2.65 14.79
C THR A 40 -27.47 2.73 13.93
N PRO A 41 -27.19 1.72 13.09
CA PRO A 41 -26.02 1.72 12.22
C PRO A 41 -26.12 2.82 11.16
N GLY A 42 -24.97 3.32 10.72
CA GLY A 42 -24.88 4.24 9.60
C GLY A 42 -24.66 3.50 8.28
N ILE A 43 -25.12 4.09 7.18
CA ILE A 43 -24.71 3.71 5.82
C ILE A 43 -24.24 4.98 5.11
N SER A 44 -23.09 4.94 4.46
CA SER A 44 -22.57 6.10 3.74
C SER A 44 -23.29 6.35 2.40
N ASP A 45 -23.58 7.62 2.10
CA ASP A 45 -24.14 8.06 0.83
C ASP A 45 -23.06 8.20 -0.28
N ASN A 46 -23.46 8.69 -1.46
CA ASN A 46 -22.56 8.92 -2.60
C ASN A 46 -21.45 9.96 -2.33
N ALA A 47 -21.61 10.81 -1.31
CA ALA A 47 -20.59 11.74 -0.85
C ALA A 47 -19.76 11.17 0.32
N GLY A 48 -19.93 9.88 0.63
CA GLY A 48 -19.28 9.17 1.72
C GLY A 48 -19.82 9.53 3.10
N ARG A 49 -20.90 10.31 3.21
CA ARG A 49 -21.42 10.82 4.48
C ARG A 49 -22.32 9.80 5.14
N PHE A 50 -22.20 9.64 6.45
CA PHE A 50 -23.05 8.74 7.24
C PHE A 50 -23.51 9.42 8.53
N ASN A 51 -24.60 8.91 9.08
CA ASN A 51 -25.10 9.26 10.41
C ASN A 51 -25.40 7.96 11.16
N LEU A 52 -25.00 7.86 12.42
CA LEU A 52 -25.29 6.72 13.29
C LEU A 52 -25.67 7.19 14.69
N THR A 53 -26.29 6.29 15.45
CA THR A 53 -26.56 6.52 16.88
C THR A 53 -25.94 5.39 17.69
N TYR A 54 -25.24 5.72 18.77
CA TYR A 54 -24.62 4.76 19.68
C TYR A 54 -24.84 5.14 21.15
N GLU A 55 -24.68 4.19 22.06
CA GLU A 55 -24.80 4.38 23.50
C GLU A 55 -23.47 4.04 24.18
N PRO A 56 -22.70 5.05 24.66
CA PRO A 56 -21.39 4.82 25.23
C PRO A 56 -21.40 3.83 26.39
N MET A 57 -22.43 3.89 27.25
CA MET A 57 -22.53 3.07 28.47
C MET A 57 -22.82 1.58 28.23
N ARG A 58 -22.96 1.13 26.97
CA ARG A 58 -23.17 -0.28 26.64
C ARG A 58 -21.90 -1.13 26.75
N TYR A 59 -20.75 -0.52 27.01
CA TYR A 59 -19.45 -1.17 27.20
C TYR A 59 -19.24 -1.83 28.57
N LEU A 60 -20.14 -1.60 29.53
CA LEU A 60 -19.95 -2.10 30.89
C LEU A 60 -20.38 -3.57 30.96
N ASP A 61 -19.42 -4.48 31.11
CA ASP A 61 -19.71 -5.83 31.55
C ASP A 61 -20.20 -5.80 33.00
N PHE A 62 -21.07 -6.76 33.36
CA PHE A 62 -21.53 -6.94 34.74
C PHE A 62 -21.20 -8.34 35.24
N HIS A 63 -20.46 -8.42 36.33
CA HIS A 63 -20.25 -9.67 37.07
C HIS A 63 -21.41 -9.90 38.02
N SER A 64 -21.96 -11.11 38.01
CA SER A 64 -22.96 -11.52 39.00
C SER A 64 -22.23 -12.18 40.17
N ILE A 65 -22.25 -11.52 41.32
CA ILE A 65 -21.77 -12.11 42.57
C ILE A 65 -22.95 -12.76 43.25
N ASN A 66 -22.94 -14.09 43.34
CA ASN A 66 -23.83 -14.78 44.26
C ASN A 66 -23.20 -14.67 45.65
N PRO A 67 -23.82 -13.94 46.60
CA PRO A 67 -23.35 -13.99 47.97
C PRO A 67 -23.36 -15.45 48.41
N SER A 68 -22.23 -15.95 48.87
CA SER A 68 -22.15 -17.31 49.41
C SER A 68 -23.21 -17.45 50.49
N THR A 69 -24.11 -18.41 50.36
CA THR A 69 -25.01 -18.82 51.44
C THR A 69 -24.15 -19.37 52.58
N ALA A 70 -23.72 -18.49 53.48
CA ALA A 70 -23.28 -18.90 54.80
C ALA A 70 -24.51 -19.51 55.48
N SER A 71 -24.49 -20.83 55.66
CA SER A 71 -25.49 -21.57 56.40
C SER A 71 -25.47 -21.11 57.86
N ASN A 72 -26.35 -20.16 58.21
CA ASN A 72 -27.05 -19.99 59.49
C ASN A 72 -27.52 -18.54 59.66
N GLU A 73 -28.60 -18.15 58.97
CA GLU A 73 -29.40 -16.96 59.33
C GLU A 73 -30.90 -17.33 59.19
N PRO A 74 -31.78 -16.97 60.13
CA PRO A 74 -33.13 -17.53 60.26
C PRO A 74 -34.19 -16.92 59.32
N PHE A 75 -33.82 -16.02 58.41
CA PHE A 75 -34.76 -15.27 57.58
C PHE A 75 -34.42 -15.36 56.08
N ASN A 76 -34.38 -16.58 55.53
CA ASN A 76 -34.41 -16.78 54.08
C ASN A 76 -35.86 -16.80 53.58
N THR A 77 -36.29 -15.70 52.96
CA THR A 77 -37.46 -15.69 52.08
C THR A 77 -37.03 -16.18 50.69
N ALA A 78 -37.86 -17.02 50.07
CA ALA A 78 -37.52 -17.84 48.91
C ALA A 78 -37.52 -17.10 47.56
N ASP A 79 -37.00 -15.87 47.49
CA ASP A 79 -36.93 -15.06 46.26
C ASP A 79 -35.53 -14.47 45.98
N ALA A 80 -34.46 -15.08 46.51
CA ALA A 80 -33.08 -14.61 46.32
C ALA A 80 -32.35 -15.29 45.13
N GLU A 81 -32.94 -15.28 43.94
CA GLU A 81 -32.24 -15.63 42.68
C GLU A 81 -31.63 -14.40 41.97
N SER A 82 -31.49 -13.25 42.66
CA SER A 82 -30.80 -12.08 42.09
C SER A 82 -29.43 -11.90 42.73
N GLY A 83 -28.40 -12.55 42.17
CA GLY A 83 -27.01 -12.22 42.47
C GLY A 83 -26.75 -10.71 42.28
N LEU A 84 -25.88 -10.13 43.10
CA LEU A 84 -25.53 -8.71 43.00
C LEU A 84 -24.75 -8.49 41.70
N ARG A 85 -25.33 -7.77 40.74
CA ARG A 85 -24.64 -7.38 39.50
C ARG A 85 -23.77 -6.16 39.76
N LEU A 86 -22.46 -6.34 39.75
CA LEU A 86 -21.50 -5.24 39.84
C LEU A 86 -20.86 -5.01 38.48
N PRO A 87 -20.70 -3.75 38.05
CA PRO A 87 -19.95 -3.44 36.83
C PRO A 87 -18.51 -3.93 36.98
N ASP A 88 -17.94 -4.45 35.89
CA ASP A 88 -16.52 -4.79 35.83
C ASP A 88 -15.72 -3.49 35.80
N PHE A 89 -15.15 -3.12 36.95
CA PHE A 89 -14.33 -1.91 37.08
C PHE A 89 -13.00 -2.00 36.32
N GLY A 90 -12.68 -3.15 35.72
CA GLY A 90 -11.55 -3.34 34.82
C GLY A 90 -11.81 -2.91 33.37
N ASP A 91 -13.07 -2.66 32.99
CA ASP A 91 -13.42 -2.29 31.62
C ASP A 91 -13.01 -0.85 31.32
N ILE A 92 -12.05 -0.70 30.42
CA ILE A 92 -11.55 0.58 29.95
C ILE A 92 -12.29 0.92 28.67
N TYR A 93 -12.96 2.07 28.63
CA TYR A 93 -13.63 2.56 27.43
C TYR A 93 -12.63 2.85 26.31
N LEU A 94 -12.55 1.93 25.33
CA LEU A 94 -11.65 1.94 24.18
C LEU A 94 -12.45 1.95 22.87
N ALA A 95 -13.41 2.87 22.77
CA ALA A 95 -14.33 2.92 21.65
C ALA A 95 -13.64 3.15 20.29
N TYR A 96 -14.05 2.36 19.31
CA TYR A 96 -13.64 2.48 17.92
C TYR A 96 -14.84 2.46 16.97
N ILE A 97 -14.67 3.08 15.81
CA ILE A 97 -15.63 3.03 14.71
C ILE A 97 -15.16 1.99 13.70
N GLN A 98 -16.08 1.17 13.23
CA GLN A 98 -15.86 0.13 12.26
C GLN A 98 -16.61 0.44 10.97
N PHE A 99 -15.90 0.28 9.85
CA PHE A 99 -16.40 0.41 8.49
C PHE A 99 -16.40 -0.97 7.85
N THR A 100 -17.54 -1.42 7.36
CA THR A 100 -17.69 -2.67 6.59
C THR A 100 -18.19 -2.33 5.20
N TYR A 101 -17.47 -2.79 4.17
CA TYR A 101 -17.72 -2.45 2.78
C TYR A 101 -17.17 -3.52 1.85
N THR A 102 -17.67 -3.57 0.62
CA THR A 102 -17.13 -4.45 -0.42
C THR A 102 -16.14 -3.67 -1.28
N HIS A 103 -14.94 -4.22 -1.46
CA HIS A 103 -13.91 -3.68 -2.34
C HIS A 103 -13.49 -4.74 -3.35
N ASN A 104 -13.70 -4.46 -4.63
CA ASN A 104 -13.45 -5.39 -5.73
C ASN A 104 -13.99 -6.82 -5.48
N GLY A 105 -15.24 -6.92 -5.02
CA GLY A 105 -15.92 -8.20 -4.75
C GLY A 105 -15.52 -8.90 -3.45
N ARG A 106 -14.63 -8.30 -2.64
CA ARG A 106 -14.21 -8.84 -1.34
C ARG A 106 -14.76 -7.98 -0.21
N ASP A 107 -15.28 -8.62 0.83
CA ASP A 107 -15.69 -7.90 2.03
C ASP A 107 -14.46 -7.43 2.82
N ARG A 108 -14.51 -6.17 3.23
CA ARG A 108 -13.45 -5.47 3.96
C ARG A 108 -14.01 -4.89 5.24
N GLN A 109 -13.11 -4.81 6.21
CA GLN A 109 -13.38 -4.18 7.50
C GLN A 109 -12.21 -3.25 7.83
N HIS A 110 -12.52 -2.00 8.16
CA HIS A 110 -11.55 -1.04 8.64
C HIS A 110 -11.99 -0.49 9.98
N ARG A 111 -11.05 -0.30 10.90
CA ARG A 111 -11.30 0.24 12.24
C ARG A 111 -10.52 1.53 12.42
N ALA A 112 -11.14 2.52 13.06
CA ALA A 112 -10.47 3.75 13.46
C ALA A 112 -10.87 4.14 14.89
N PRO A 113 -9.99 4.77 15.69
CA PRO A 113 -10.36 5.26 17.01
C PRO A 113 -11.54 6.24 16.93
N LEU A 114 -12.51 6.11 17.84
CA LEU A 114 -13.62 7.06 17.92
C LEU A 114 -13.16 8.30 18.70
N ARG A 115 -12.84 9.38 17.98
CA ARG A 115 -12.42 10.66 18.58
C ARG A 115 -13.50 11.71 18.38
N ILE A 116 -13.78 12.52 19.41
CA ILE A 116 -14.87 13.52 19.42
C ILE A 116 -14.76 14.62 18.36
N PHE A 117 -13.58 14.83 17.76
CA PHE A 117 -13.36 15.82 16.68
C PHE A 117 -12.98 15.20 15.33
N GLN A 118 -12.89 13.87 15.24
CA GLN A 118 -12.57 13.19 13.99
C GLN A 118 -13.86 12.81 13.26
N THR A 119 -14.19 13.53 12.20
CA THR A 119 -15.40 13.30 11.39
C THR A 119 -15.09 12.86 9.95
N LYS A 120 -13.82 12.78 9.58
CA LYS A 120 -13.35 12.25 8.30
C LYS A 120 -12.48 11.02 8.54
N PHE A 121 -12.82 9.94 7.85
CA PHE A 121 -12.14 8.66 7.94
C PHE A 121 -11.67 8.24 6.55
N LEU A 122 -10.48 7.64 6.48
CA LEU A 122 -9.90 7.12 5.25
C LEU A 122 -9.75 5.60 5.40
N VAL A 123 -10.21 4.84 4.41
CA VAL A 123 -9.82 3.44 4.27
C VAL A 123 -8.46 3.35 3.54
N PRO A 124 -7.66 2.30 3.76
CA PRO A 124 -6.31 2.21 3.18
C PRO A 124 -6.27 2.03 1.65
N GLU A 125 -7.36 1.57 1.05
CA GLU A 125 -7.48 1.30 -0.38
C GLU A 125 -7.72 2.56 -1.20
N ASN A 126 -7.24 2.59 -2.45
CA ASN A 126 -7.70 3.55 -3.45
C ASN A 126 -8.89 2.99 -4.24
N PRO A 127 -9.70 3.82 -4.92
CA PRO A 127 -10.67 3.32 -5.88
C PRO A 127 -9.97 2.41 -6.91
N PRO A 128 -10.61 1.31 -7.34
CA PRO A 128 -10.03 0.42 -8.32
C PRO A 128 -9.80 1.15 -9.65
N VAL A 129 -8.65 0.91 -10.28
CA VAL A 129 -8.26 1.50 -11.57
C VAL A 129 -7.96 0.42 -12.58
N GLU A 130 -8.67 0.44 -13.70
CA GLU A 130 -8.30 -0.33 -14.89
C GLU A 130 -7.22 0.42 -15.68
N PHE A 131 -5.98 0.30 -15.21
CA PHE A 131 -4.86 1.00 -15.83
C PHE A 131 -4.42 0.29 -17.12
N LEU A 132 -4.10 1.09 -18.14
CA LEU A 132 -3.59 0.64 -19.44
C LEU A 132 -2.52 1.64 -19.90
N PRO A 133 -1.27 1.22 -20.16
CA PRO A 133 -0.18 2.11 -20.55
C PRO A 133 -0.48 3.02 -21.74
N SER A 134 -1.16 2.51 -22.78
CA SER A 134 -1.52 3.25 -23.99
C SER A 134 -2.57 4.34 -23.78
N LEU A 135 -3.36 4.26 -22.71
CA LEU A 135 -4.40 5.24 -22.38
C LEU A 135 -3.98 6.16 -21.23
N HIS A 136 -3.29 5.60 -20.24
CA HIS A 136 -3.02 6.24 -18.95
C HIS A 136 -1.54 6.56 -18.73
N GLY A 137 -0.64 6.14 -19.62
CA GLY A 137 0.80 6.43 -19.56
C GLY A 137 1.17 7.67 -20.38
N PHE A 138 2.29 8.31 -20.03
CA PHE A 138 2.81 9.43 -20.83
C PHE A 138 3.28 8.94 -22.20
N HIS A 139 3.05 9.75 -23.24
CA HIS A 139 3.42 9.42 -24.63
C HIS A 139 4.85 9.83 -25.02
N PHE A 140 5.64 10.33 -24.06
CA PHE A 140 7.05 10.67 -24.25
C PHE A 140 7.94 9.78 -23.38
N PRO A 141 9.15 9.44 -23.85
CA PRO A 141 10.04 8.56 -23.09
C PRO A 141 10.65 9.31 -21.91
N ASN A 142 10.97 8.56 -20.88
CA ASN A 142 11.69 9.00 -19.69
C ASN A 142 13.16 9.37 -19.99
N LYS A 143 13.38 10.53 -20.64
CA LYS A 143 14.69 11.00 -21.08
C LYS A 143 14.78 12.53 -21.03
N PHE A 144 14.83 13.10 -19.83
CA PHE A 144 14.84 14.54 -19.61
C PHE A 144 16.23 15.13 -19.85
N ALA A 145 16.31 16.29 -20.49
CA ALA A 145 17.58 16.99 -20.69
C ALA A 145 18.08 17.63 -19.39
N GLY A 146 19.41 17.64 -19.20
CA GLY A 146 20.08 18.26 -18.05
C GLY A 146 20.60 17.23 -17.05
N TYR A 147 20.64 17.62 -15.77
CA TYR A 147 21.15 16.81 -14.67
C TYR A 147 20.09 16.63 -13.59
N PHE A 148 19.97 15.41 -13.07
CA PHE A 148 19.17 15.15 -11.88
C PHE A 148 19.94 15.68 -10.66
N LEU A 149 19.60 16.87 -10.18
CA LEU A 149 20.28 17.51 -9.04
C LEU A 149 19.32 17.67 -7.85
N PRO A 150 19.36 16.75 -6.86
CA PRO A 150 18.63 16.90 -5.61
C PRO A 150 19.49 17.41 -4.42
N PHE A 151 20.82 17.56 -4.55
CA PHE A 151 21.70 18.01 -3.47
C PHE A 151 22.77 18.99 -3.96
N SER A 152 23.13 19.97 -3.12
CA SER A 152 24.22 20.93 -3.35
C SER A 152 25.49 20.18 -3.78
N ALA A 153 25.90 20.33 -5.04
CA ALA A 153 27.06 19.63 -5.56
C ALA A 153 28.33 20.13 -4.86
N PRO A 154 29.15 19.24 -4.27
CA PRO A 154 30.54 19.56 -4.02
C PRO A 154 31.24 19.90 -5.34
N ALA A 155 32.14 20.88 -5.33
CA ALA A 155 32.78 21.46 -6.52
C ALA A 155 33.49 20.47 -7.46
N PHE A 156 33.69 19.21 -7.04
CA PHE A 156 34.31 18.14 -7.84
C PHE A 156 33.34 17.38 -8.77
N ILE A 157 32.03 17.63 -8.71
CA ILE A 157 31.03 16.99 -9.60
C ILE A 157 30.84 17.78 -10.91
N THR A 158 31.53 18.90 -11.11
CA THR A 158 31.57 19.68 -12.37
C THR A 158 32.40 19.03 -13.48
N SER A 159 32.55 17.71 -13.47
CA SER A 159 33.22 17.00 -14.57
C SER A 159 32.28 16.89 -15.77
N SER A 160 32.81 17.12 -16.97
CA SER A 160 32.13 17.04 -18.27
C SER A 160 31.60 15.65 -18.66
N LYS A 161 31.61 14.68 -17.74
CA LYS A 161 31.20 13.28 -17.95
C LYS A 161 29.80 12.93 -17.43
N VAL A 162 29.09 13.88 -16.82
CA VAL A 162 27.72 13.63 -16.36
C VAL A 162 26.79 13.52 -17.58
N ALA A 163 25.91 12.51 -17.60
CA ALA A 163 24.97 12.32 -18.70
C ALA A 163 24.14 13.59 -18.91
N ARG A 164 24.09 14.09 -20.16
CA ARG A 164 23.26 15.25 -20.55
C ARG A 164 21.76 14.99 -20.43
N ASN A 165 21.36 13.79 -20.02
CA ASN A 165 19.99 13.40 -19.78
C ASN A 165 19.86 12.62 -18.45
N TYR A 166 18.68 12.68 -17.84
CA TYR A 166 18.32 11.91 -16.65
C TYR A 166 16.89 11.38 -16.73
N GLY A 167 16.57 10.42 -15.85
CA GLY A 167 15.25 9.82 -15.72
C GLY A 167 14.46 10.34 -14.52
N LEU A 168 13.15 10.44 -14.69
CA LEU A 168 12.11 10.64 -13.69
C LEU A 168 11.13 9.45 -13.70
N CYS A 169 11.61 8.21 -13.85
CA CYS A 169 10.75 7.02 -14.01
C CYS A 169 9.75 6.83 -12.87
N GLY A 170 10.19 6.98 -11.62
CA GLY A 170 9.30 6.92 -10.45
C GLY A 170 8.28 8.06 -10.45
N GLY A 171 8.71 9.25 -10.84
CA GLY A 171 7.82 10.42 -10.98
C GLY A 171 6.76 10.25 -12.06
N MET A 172 7.14 9.69 -13.20
CA MET A 172 6.24 9.39 -14.32
C MET A 172 5.25 8.27 -13.97
N CYS A 173 5.69 7.21 -13.28
CA CYS A 173 4.80 6.14 -12.81
C CYS A 173 3.78 6.66 -11.81
N ALA A 174 4.22 7.42 -10.80
CA ALA A 174 3.34 8.01 -9.80
C ALA A 174 2.35 9.01 -10.41
N ALA A 175 2.82 9.88 -11.32
CA ALA A 175 1.96 10.83 -12.01
C ALA A 175 0.94 10.14 -12.92
N ALA A 176 1.35 9.15 -13.71
CA ALA A 176 0.41 8.38 -14.54
C ALA A 176 -0.70 7.75 -13.69
N TYR A 177 -0.34 7.20 -12.53
CA TYR A 177 -1.31 6.66 -11.59
C TYR A 177 -2.20 7.75 -10.97
N ASP A 178 -1.65 8.91 -10.61
CA ASP A 178 -2.41 10.08 -10.12
C ASP A 178 -3.47 10.54 -11.15
N PHE A 179 -3.12 10.60 -12.45
CA PHE A 179 -4.07 10.93 -13.53
C PHE A 179 -5.19 9.89 -13.64
N ALA A 180 -4.83 8.60 -13.67
CA ALA A 180 -5.80 7.51 -13.76
C ALA A 180 -6.77 7.49 -12.57
N LEU A 181 -6.25 7.62 -11.33
CA LEU A 181 -7.05 7.67 -10.11
C LEU A 181 -8.03 8.84 -10.04
N THR A 182 -7.69 9.94 -10.72
CA THR A 182 -8.53 11.15 -10.72
C THR A 182 -9.46 11.22 -11.93
N GLY A 183 -9.43 10.20 -12.80
CA GLY A 183 -10.20 10.18 -14.04
C GLY A 183 -9.81 11.30 -15.01
N ARG A 184 -8.62 11.88 -14.86
CA ARG A 184 -8.14 12.96 -15.72
C ARG A 184 -7.37 12.39 -16.90
N ILE A 185 -7.60 12.97 -18.06
CA ILE A 185 -6.86 12.65 -19.28
C ILE A 185 -5.38 13.06 -19.07
N ILE A 186 -4.48 12.11 -19.28
CA ILE A 186 -3.04 12.35 -19.24
C ILE A 186 -2.63 13.27 -20.41
N PRO A 187 -1.57 14.09 -20.30
CA PRO A 187 -1.08 14.90 -21.42
C PRO A 187 -0.89 14.11 -22.70
N GLN A 188 -1.62 14.49 -23.74
CA GLN A 188 -1.59 13.85 -25.06
C GLN A 188 -0.39 14.30 -25.92
N THR A 189 0.67 14.82 -25.29
CA THR A 189 1.87 15.32 -25.97
C THR A 189 2.95 14.25 -26.01
N ASN A 190 3.65 14.17 -27.15
CA ASN A 190 4.85 13.33 -27.30
C ASN A 190 6.14 14.11 -26.96
N ASN A 191 6.03 15.40 -26.65
CA ASN A 191 7.17 16.23 -26.29
C ASN A 191 7.50 16.05 -24.82
N ILE A 192 8.77 15.73 -24.55
CA ILE A 192 9.32 15.71 -23.19
C ILE A 192 9.23 17.15 -22.63
N PRO A 193 8.62 17.36 -21.45
CA PRO A 193 8.42 18.70 -20.92
C PRO A 193 9.76 19.36 -20.59
N HIS A 194 9.93 20.61 -21.02
CA HIS A 194 11.13 21.39 -20.72
C HIS A 194 11.30 21.58 -19.21
N GLN A 195 12.56 21.65 -18.78
CA GLN A 195 12.91 21.88 -17.38
C GLN A 195 12.22 23.14 -16.85
N GLY A 196 11.60 23.03 -15.68
CA GLY A 196 10.93 24.15 -15.02
C GLY A 196 9.49 24.42 -15.48
N THR A 197 8.98 23.71 -16.49
CA THR A 197 7.53 23.70 -16.80
C THR A 197 6.72 23.09 -15.66
N ARG A 198 5.40 23.30 -15.65
CA ARG A 198 4.52 22.77 -14.59
C ARG A 198 4.54 21.25 -14.55
N LEU A 199 4.40 20.61 -15.71
CA LEU A 199 4.51 19.15 -15.81
C LEU A 199 5.88 18.66 -15.34
N HIS A 200 6.97 19.28 -15.80
CA HIS A 200 8.31 18.86 -15.38
C HIS A 200 8.51 18.93 -13.87
N ARG A 201 8.13 20.06 -13.23
CA ARG A 201 8.23 20.22 -11.77
C ARG A 201 7.38 19.20 -11.02
N TYR A 202 6.20 18.89 -11.55
CA TYR A 202 5.33 17.88 -10.96
C TYR A 202 5.97 16.48 -11.04
N LEU A 203 6.44 16.06 -12.22
CA LEU A 203 7.14 14.79 -12.38
C LEU A 203 8.39 14.69 -11.50
N PHE A 204 9.15 15.79 -11.40
CA PHE A 204 10.32 15.86 -10.53
C PHE A 204 9.93 15.70 -9.06
N GLN A 205 8.91 16.40 -8.58
CA GLN A 205 8.43 16.25 -7.19
C GLN A 205 8.00 14.81 -6.92
N ARG A 206 7.23 14.20 -7.82
CA ARG A 206 6.82 12.80 -7.69
C ARG A 206 8.00 11.81 -7.71
N GLN A 207 9.07 12.13 -8.45
CA GLN A 207 10.30 11.36 -8.40
C GLN A 207 10.95 11.43 -7.02
N ILE A 208 11.01 12.61 -6.41
CA ILE A 208 11.53 12.78 -5.04
C ILE A 208 10.64 12.02 -4.03
N ASP A 209 9.32 12.11 -4.17
CA ASP A 209 8.38 11.38 -3.30
C ASP A 209 8.62 9.86 -3.34
N SER A 210 8.97 9.32 -4.52
CA SER A 210 9.27 7.89 -4.68
C SER A 210 10.49 7.42 -3.87
N PHE A 211 11.41 8.32 -3.50
CA PHE A 211 12.55 7.97 -2.64
C PHE A 211 12.14 7.75 -1.18
N GLY A 212 10.90 8.08 -0.81
CA GLY A 212 10.36 7.96 0.53
C GLY A 212 10.87 9.05 1.49
N GLY A 213 10.23 9.13 2.67
CA GLY A 213 10.66 10.04 3.74
C GLY A 213 12.12 9.78 4.12
N MET A 214 12.93 10.84 4.18
CA MET A 214 14.37 10.77 4.46
C MET A 214 15.15 9.80 3.54
N ALA A 215 14.71 9.63 2.28
CA ALA A 215 15.34 8.75 1.28
C ALA A 215 15.43 7.26 1.65
N GLN A 216 14.57 6.77 2.57
CA GLN A 216 14.58 5.38 3.04
C GLN A 216 14.44 4.35 1.90
N GLN A 217 13.69 4.66 0.84
CA GLN A 217 13.53 3.71 -0.27
C GLN A 217 14.74 3.71 -1.18
N LEU A 218 15.43 4.84 -1.32
CA LEU A 218 16.71 4.88 -2.02
C LEU A 218 17.74 4.00 -1.29
N VAL A 219 17.74 4.00 0.05
CA VAL A 219 18.56 3.09 0.86
C VAL A 219 18.17 1.63 0.62
N LYS A 220 16.87 1.32 0.57
CA LYS A 220 16.39 -0.05 0.29
C LYS A 220 16.84 -0.52 -1.11
N VAL A 221 16.69 0.30 -2.14
CA VAL A 221 17.19 0.00 -3.49
C VAL A 221 18.71 -0.20 -3.49
N ALA A 222 19.46 0.64 -2.76
CA ALA A 222 20.90 0.51 -2.63
C ALA A 222 21.29 -0.83 -1.96
N GLN A 223 20.60 -1.23 -0.89
CA GLN A 223 20.80 -2.53 -0.26
C GLN A 223 20.57 -3.67 -1.25
N TRP A 224 19.44 -3.66 -1.98
CA TRP A 224 19.12 -4.69 -2.97
C TRP A 224 20.15 -4.77 -4.11
N THR A 225 20.68 -3.61 -4.53
CA THR A 225 21.73 -3.54 -5.55
C THR A 225 23.00 -4.27 -5.11
N SER A 226 23.29 -4.31 -3.81
CA SER A 226 24.46 -5.00 -3.24
C SER A 226 24.23 -6.46 -2.82
N LEU A 227 22.99 -6.94 -2.79
CA LEU A 227 22.70 -8.35 -2.46
C LEU A 227 23.16 -9.28 -3.60
N PRO A 228 23.50 -10.55 -3.32
CA PRO A 228 23.56 -11.60 -4.34
C PRO A 228 22.15 -12.01 -4.82
N ASP A 229 22.07 -12.79 -5.89
CA ASP A 229 20.77 -13.15 -6.49
C ASP A 229 20.13 -14.41 -5.89
N ASP A 230 20.84 -15.52 -5.94
CA ASP A 230 20.36 -16.90 -5.78
C ASP A 230 20.63 -17.51 -4.40
N THR A 231 20.75 -16.66 -3.38
CA THR A 231 20.93 -17.11 -1.98
C THR A 231 19.63 -17.00 -1.19
N LEU A 232 19.54 -17.69 -0.04
CA LEU A 232 18.38 -17.64 0.86
C LEU A 232 17.96 -16.21 1.27
N MET A 233 18.89 -15.25 1.23
CA MET A 233 18.67 -13.84 1.59
C MET A 233 18.86 -12.88 0.40
N GLY A 234 19.02 -13.45 -0.81
CA GLY A 234 19.29 -12.73 -2.05
C GLY A 234 18.06 -12.07 -2.66
N THR A 235 18.25 -11.42 -3.80
CA THR A 235 17.19 -10.69 -4.50
C THR A 235 16.04 -11.60 -4.94
N GLN A 236 16.30 -12.85 -5.32
CA GLN A 236 15.24 -13.79 -5.76
C GLN A 236 14.32 -14.21 -4.61
N SER A 237 14.90 -14.48 -3.42
CA SER A 237 14.15 -14.79 -2.19
C SER A 237 13.25 -13.61 -1.79
N ARG A 238 13.86 -12.42 -1.71
CA ARG A 238 13.14 -11.19 -1.32
C ARG A 238 12.08 -10.77 -2.32
N THR A 239 12.28 -11.06 -3.61
CA THR A 239 11.27 -10.81 -4.64
C THR A 239 10.02 -11.67 -4.41
N ALA A 240 10.19 -12.93 -4.01
CA ALA A 240 9.07 -13.80 -3.65
C ALA A 240 8.30 -13.26 -2.43
N ASP A 241 9.02 -12.78 -1.41
CA ASP A 241 8.41 -12.16 -0.23
C ASP A 241 7.63 -10.89 -0.57
N GLU A 242 8.25 -9.96 -1.33
CA GLU A 242 7.62 -8.70 -1.75
C GLU A 242 6.37 -8.95 -2.61
N PHE A 243 6.41 -9.98 -3.48
CA PHE A 243 5.29 -10.27 -4.37
C PHE A 243 4.00 -10.62 -3.62
N ASN A 244 4.07 -11.19 -2.42
CA ASN A 244 2.88 -11.46 -1.61
C ASN A 244 2.09 -10.19 -1.24
N THR A 245 2.78 -9.08 -1.03
CA THR A 245 2.13 -7.79 -0.76
C THR A 245 1.70 -7.11 -2.06
N ILE A 246 2.52 -7.21 -3.12
CA ILE A 246 2.20 -6.66 -4.44
C ILE A 246 0.93 -7.29 -5.00
N ARG A 247 0.80 -8.62 -4.97
CA ARG A 247 -0.37 -9.33 -5.49
C ARG A 247 -1.67 -8.91 -4.81
N GLN A 248 -1.64 -8.65 -3.50
CA GLN A 248 -2.84 -8.22 -2.76
C GLN A 248 -3.34 -6.86 -3.26
N LYS A 249 -2.43 -5.93 -3.57
CA LYS A 249 -2.79 -4.63 -4.16
C LYS A 249 -3.29 -4.78 -5.59
N LEU A 250 -2.64 -5.60 -6.40
CA LEU A 250 -3.05 -5.83 -7.79
C LEU A 250 -4.42 -6.54 -7.88
N ASP A 251 -4.69 -7.47 -6.97
CA ASP A 251 -6.01 -8.09 -6.80
C ASP A 251 -7.10 -7.07 -6.54
N ASP A 252 -6.77 -6.01 -5.79
CA ASP A 252 -7.69 -4.91 -5.46
C ASP A 252 -7.70 -3.82 -6.57
N LYS A 253 -7.17 -4.13 -7.76
CA LYS A 253 -7.04 -3.20 -8.90
C LYS A 253 -6.36 -1.89 -8.52
N ASN A 254 -5.41 -1.97 -7.60
CA ASN A 254 -4.58 -0.86 -7.16
C ASN A 254 -3.17 -1.07 -7.73
N PRO A 255 -2.81 -0.40 -8.84
CA PRO A 255 -1.46 -0.42 -9.39
C PRO A 255 -0.36 -0.17 -8.35
N VAL A 256 0.79 -0.79 -8.55
CA VAL A 256 1.93 -0.72 -7.63
C VAL A 256 3.17 -0.24 -8.37
N ILE A 257 3.79 0.81 -7.88
CA ILE A 257 5.09 1.24 -8.39
C ILE A 257 6.13 0.23 -7.90
N LEU A 258 6.91 -0.34 -8.82
CA LEU A 258 7.99 -1.27 -8.52
C LEU A 258 9.32 -0.60 -8.78
N ALA A 259 10.30 -0.85 -7.92
CA ALA A 259 11.71 -0.67 -8.28
C ALA A 259 12.25 -1.98 -8.82
N LEU A 260 12.84 -1.93 -10.01
CA LEU A 260 13.48 -3.04 -10.68
C LEU A 260 14.99 -2.92 -10.52
N ILE A 261 15.60 -3.97 -9.99
CA ILE A 261 17.04 -4.05 -9.78
C ILE A 261 17.67 -4.70 -11.01
N TYR A 262 18.41 -3.92 -11.78
CA TYR A 262 19.13 -4.39 -12.97
C TYR A 262 20.60 -4.63 -12.67
N GLU A 263 21.20 -3.80 -11.84
CA GLU A 263 22.63 -3.82 -11.57
C GLU A 263 23.00 -4.53 -10.27
N HIS A 264 24.24 -5.03 -10.22
CA HIS A 264 24.88 -5.48 -8.99
C HIS A 264 26.06 -4.56 -8.65
N ALA A 265 26.18 -4.17 -7.38
CA ALA A 265 27.32 -3.39 -6.89
C ALA A 265 28.04 -4.14 -5.76
N SER A 266 29.31 -4.46 -5.97
CA SER A 266 30.15 -5.18 -5.01
C SER A 266 30.99 -4.25 -4.13
N SER A 267 30.90 -2.93 -4.33
CA SER A 267 31.58 -1.93 -3.50
C SER A 267 30.80 -0.62 -3.40
N MET A 268 31.12 0.22 -2.41
CA MET A 268 30.50 1.55 -2.25
C MET A 268 30.76 2.48 -3.44
N LYS A 269 31.93 2.36 -4.07
CA LYS A 269 32.26 3.12 -5.28
C LYS A 269 31.37 2.71 -6.45
N GLU A 270 31.07 1.42 -6.60
CA GLU A 270 30.14 0.94 -7.63
C GLU A 270 28.70 1.35 -7.33
N LEU A 271 28.31 1.22 -6.06
CA LEU A 271 26.97 1.55 -5.61
C LEU A 271 26.62 3.00 -5.91
N SER A 272 27.55 3.95 -5.74
CA SER A 272 27.27 5.38 -5.92
C SER A 272 26.79 5.78 -7.33
N TYR A 273 27.08 4.97 -8.36
CA TYR A 273 26.59 5.21 -9.72
C TYR A 273 25.60 4.14 -10.19
N ARG A 274 25.76 2.87 -9.81
CA ARG A 274 24.87 1.78 -10.26
C ARG A 274 23.45 1.87 -9.71
N ILE A 275 23.23 2.48 -8.54
CA ILE A 275 21.87 2.68 -8.01
C ILE A 275 20.97 3.46 -8.97
N PHE A 276 21.54 4.37 -9.75
CA PHE A 276 20.81 5.22 -10.69
C PHE A 276 20.57 4.54 -12.05
N ASN A 277 21.12 3.34 -12.26
CA ASN A 277 20.84 2.49 -13.42
C ASN A 277 19.67 1.52 -13.16
N ASN A 278 19.23 1.40 -11.90
CA ASN A 278 17.99 0.71 -11.58
C ASN A 278 16.79 1.55 -12.00
N HIS A 279 15.65 0.90 -12.15
CA HIS A 279 14.49 1.50 -12.82
C HIS A 279 13.23 1.43 -11.97
N GLN A 280 12.26 2.30 -12.25
CA GLN A 280 10.93 2.22 -11.66
C GLN A 280 9.86 2.07 -12.74
N VAL A 281 8.92 1.17 -12.51
CA VAL A 281 7.79 0.85 -13.40
C VAL A 281 6.49 0.82 -12.59
N LEU A 282 5.34 0.89 -13.25
CA LEU A 282 4.04 0.73 -12.61
C LEU A 282 3.42 -0.61 -13.00
N ALA A 283 3.39 -1.57 -12.07
CA ALA A 283 2.66 -2.82 -12.26
C ALA A 283 1.15 -2.59 -12.11
N TYR A 284 0.36 -3.11 -13.03
CA TYR A 284 -1.09 -2.87 -13.06
C TYR A 284 -1.95 -4.13 -13.14
N ALA A 285 -1.36 -5.26 -13.52
CA ALA A 285 -2.03 -6.56 -13.51
C ALA A 285 -1.00 -7.67 -13.35
N TYR A 286 -1.46 -8.86 -12.98
CA TYR A 286 -0.65 -10.05 -13.03
C TYR A 286 -1.49 -11.28 -13.38
N GLN A 287 -0.83 -12.32 -13.86
CA GLN A 287 -1.37 -13.66 -13.99
C GLN A 287 -0.38 -14.65 -13.35
N GLN A 288 -0.90 -15.63 -12.63
CA GLN A 288 -0.11 -16.74 -12.11
C GLN A 288 -0.20 -17.91 -13.09
N ASN A 289 0.93 -18.53 -13.41
CA ASN A 289 0.96 -19.74 -14.21
C ASN A 289 0.87 -20.99 -13.31
N ALA A 290 0.52 -22.13 -13.90
CA ALA A 290 0.35 -23.40 -13.16
C ALA A 290 1.64 -23.89 -12.48
N ALA A 291 2.81 -23.48 -12.98
CA ALA A 291 4.10 -23.83 -12.40
C ALA A 291 4.47 -22.97 -11.18
N GLY A 292 3.67 -21.98 -10.81
CA GLY A 292 3.91 -21.08 -9.67
C GLY A 292 4.66 -19.79 -10.01
N GLY A 293 5.02 -19.59 -11.28
CA GLY A 293 5.57 -18.33 -11.77
C GLY A 293 4.49 -17.28 -12.06
N PHE A 294 4.90 -16.05 -12.31
CA PHE A 294 4.01 -14.92 -12.52
C PHE A 294 4.36 -14.16 -13.79
N VAL A 295 3.35 -13.63 -14.46
CA VAL A 295 3.48 -12.61 -15.49
C VAL A 295 2.88 -11.34 -14.92
N ILE A 296 3.64 -10.26 -14.87
CA ILE A 296 3.21 -8.98 -14.32
C ILE A 296 3.19 -7.96 -15.47
N ASN A 297 2.03 -7.42 -15.79
CA ASN A 297 1.92 -6.35 -16.77
C ASN A 297 2.37 -5.02 -16.16
N ILE A 298 3.22 -4.29 -16.88
CA ILE A 298 3.84 -3.05 -16.39
C ILE A 298 3.68 -1.89 -17.38
N TYR A 299 3.53 -0.69 -16.86
CA TYR A 299 3.87 0.54 -17.57
C TYR A 299 5.34 0.86 -17.30
N ASP A 300 6.14 0.79 -18.35
CA ASP A 300 7.53 1.24 -18.34
C ASP A 300 7.61 2.64 -19.00
N PRO A 301 7.96 3.70 -18.24
CA PRO A 301 8.02 5.06 -18.80
C PRO A 301 9.18 5.26 -19.81
N ASN A 302 10.10 4.30 -19.95
CA ASN A 302 11.07 4.27 -21.04
C ASN A 302 10.46 3.76 -22.36
N LEU A 303 9.29 3.09 -22.31
CA LEU A 303 8.60 2.48 -23.44
C LEU A 303 7.16 3.02 -23.58
N PRO A 304 6.96 4.30 -23.96
CA PRO A 304 5.65 4.94 -24.06
C PRO A 304 4.66 4.18 -24.95
N GLY A 305 3.41 4.11 -24.51
CA GLY A 305 2.30 3.55 -25.29
C GLY A 305 2.33 2.03 -25.49
N ARG A 306 3.22 1.31 -24.78
CA ARG A 306 3.35 -0.15 -24.91
C ARG A 306 2.56 -0.87 -23.83
N ASP A 307 1.55 -1.63 -24.26
CA ASP A 307 0.73 -2.49 -23.39
C ASP A 307 1.31 -3.92 -23.24
N ASP A 308 2.32 -4.25 -24.05
CA ASP A 308 2.94 -5.57 -24.18
C ASP A 308 4.27 -5.70 -23.42
N VAL A 309 4.49 -4.82 -22.43
CA VAL A 309 5.64 -4.90 -21.52
C VAL A 309 5.26 -5.68 -20.27
N ILE A 310 6.03 -6.72 -19.97
CA ILE A 310 5.78 -7.58 -18.80
C ILE A 310 7.07 -7.88 -18.02
N ILE A 311 6.91 -8.25 -16.75
CA ILE A 311 7.92 -8.98 -15.99
C ILE A 311 7.45 -10.43 -15.90
N GLN A 312 8.22 -11.34 -16.47
CA GLN A 312 8.02 -12.77 -16.30
C GLN A 312 8.87 -13.26 -15.12
N THR A 313 8.28 -14.07 -14.26
CA THR A 313 8.98 -14.70 -13.15
C THR A 313 8.80 -16.22 -13.16
N GLU A 314 9.85 -16.91 -12.73
CA GLU A 314 9.90 -18.35 -12.61
C GLU A 314 10.36 -18.73 -11.20
N PRO A 315 9.69 -19.70 -10.54
CA PRO A 315 10.11 -20.18 -9.25
C PRO A 315 11.43 -20.93 -9.37
N VAL A 316 12.33 -20.69 -8.41
CA VAL A 316 13.65 -21.32 -8.33
C VAL A 316 13.91 -21.80 -6.91
N ILE A 317 14.55 -22.97 -6.76
CA ILE A 317 14.92 -23.49 -5.45
C ILE A 317 16.24 -22.82 -5.03
N LEU A 318 16.24 -22.18 -3.86
CA LEU A 318 17.39 -21.47 -3.30
C LEU A 318 18.13 -22.27 -2.22
N GLY A 319 17.48 -23.27 -1.63
CA GLY A 319 18.08 -24.15 -0.64
C GLY A 319 17.06 -24.77 0.30
N VAL A 320 17.56 -25.38 1.38
CA VAL A 320 16.76 -26.03 2.43
C VAL A 320 17.15 -25.46 3.78
N VAL A 321 16.17 -25.06 4.58
CA VAL A 321 16.35 -24.65 5.98
C VAL A 321 15.84 -25.75 6.92
N ASN A 322 16.30 -25.75 8.17
CA ASN A 322 15.91 -26.74 9.19
C ASN A 322 16.15 -28.21 8.78
N ALA A 323 17.17 -28.45 7.96
CA ALA A 323 17.44 -29.75 7.33
C ALA A 323 17.55 -30.94 8.31
N ASN A 324 17.86 -30.69 9.59
CA ASN A 324 18.04 -31.74 10.60
C ASN A 324 16.82 -31.94 11.51
N ILE A 325 15.75 -31.15 11.35
CA ILE A 325 14.54 -31.22 12.19
C ILE A 325 13.30 -31.38 11.32
N ASP A 326 13.05 -30.40 10.44
CA ASP A 326 11.91 -30.38 9.53
C ASP A 326 12.31 -29.63 8.25
N PRO A 327 12.89 -30.33 7.26
CA PRO A 327 13.48 -29.72 6.08
C PRO A 327 12.45 -28.92 5.28
N THR A 328 12.62 -27.59 5.25
CA THR A 328 11.76 -26.70 4.47
C THR A 328 12.52 -26.18 3.27
N THR A 329 12.00 -26.43 2.07
CA THR A 329 12.57 -25.88 0.82
C THR A 329 12.24 -24.39 0.74
N VAL A 330 13.26 -23.57 0.52
CA VAL A 330 13.09 -22.13 0.26
C VAL A 330 13.16 -21.90 -1.25
N SER A 331 12.10 -21.32 -1.79
CA SER A 331 12.02 -20.91 -3.20
C SER A 331 12.09 -19.40 -3.35
N GLY A 332 12.70 -18.93 -4.43
CA GLY A 332 12.69 -17.53 -4.86
C GLY A 332 12.03 -17.36 -6.23
N LEU A 333 12.08 -16.13 -6.74
CA LEU A 333 11.62 -15.78 -8.08
C LEU A 333 12.76 -15.23 -8.93
N LYS A 334 13.13 -15.96 -9.99
CA LYS A 334 13.98 -15.42 -11.05
C LYS A 334 13.12 -14.61 -12.00
N SER A 335 13.54 -13.39 -12.34
CA SER A 335 12.69 -12.43 -13.06
C SER A 335 13.35 -11.91 -14.33
N THR A 336 12.56 -11.63 -15.37
CA THR A 336 13.02 -11.06 -16.64
C THR A 336 11.96 -10.12 -17.18
N GLN A 337 12.36 -8.96 -17.70
CA GLN A 337 11.45 -8.06 -18.39
C GLN A 337 11.41 -8.45 -19.87
N LEU A 338 10.20 -8.57 -20.42
CA LEU A 338 9.95 -8.86 -21.82
C LEU A 338 9.21 -7.71 -22.50
N LEU A 339 9.46 -7.54 -23.80
CA LEU A 339 8.79 -6.60 -24.69
C LEU A 339 8.27 -7.35 -25.91
N GLY A 340 6.95 -7.42 -26.08
CA GLY A 340 6.35 -8.15 -27.21
C GLY A 340 6.77 -9.63 -27.24
N GLY A 341 6.93 -10.25 -26.06
CA GLY A 341 7.38 -11.63 -25.90
C GLY A 341 8.89 -11.86 -26.08
N SER A 342 9.65 -10.83 -26.44
CA SER A 342 11.11 -10.92 -26.58
C SER A 342 11.82 -10.46 -25.32
N PHE A 343 13.00 -11.04 -25.04
CA PHE A 343 13.88 -10.59 -23.96
C PHE A 343 14.18 -9.08 -24.10
N TYR A 344 13.97 -8.33 -23.03
CA TYR A 344 14.31 -6.90 -22.97
C TYR A 344 15.47 -6.65 -22.01
N VAL A 345 15.32 -7.02 -20.73
CA VAL A 345 16.40 -6.89 -19.73
C VAL A 345 16.24 -7.92 -18.61
N GLN A 346 17.37 -8.37 -18.06
CA GLN A 346 17.38 -9.21 -16.87
C GLN A 346 16.98 -8.39 -15.64
N VAL A 347 16.08 -8.94 -14.81
CA VAL A 347 15.67 -8.31 -13.55
C VAL A 347 16.19 -9.18 -12.42
N ARG A 348 17.14 -8.66 -11.64
CA ARG A 348 17.73 -9.38 -10.51
C ARG A 348 16.70 -9.61 -9.41
N GLY A 349 15.91 -8.57 -9.14
CA GLY A 349 14.75 -8.63 -8.26
C GLY A 349 13.92 -7.35 -8.36
N PHE A 350 12.77 -7.35 -7.71
CA PHE A 350 11.92 -6.17 -7.62
C PHE A 350 11.28 -6.03 -6.24
N LEU A 351 10.93 -4.80 -5.90
CA LEU A 351 10.24 -4.47 -4.65
C LEU A 351 9.18 -3.40 -4.86
N GLY A 352 8.18 -3.36 -3.98
CA GLY A 352 7.17 -2.31 -3.98
C GLY A 352 7.74 -0.97 -3.49
N MET A 353 7.45 0.10 -4.23
CA MET A 353 7.76 1.49 -3.87
C MET A 353 6.54 2.14 -3.21
N PRO A 354 6.73 3.08 -2.26
CA PRO A 354 5.64 3.78 -1.64
C PRO A 354 4.93 4.67 -2.65
N TYR A 355 3.62 4.78 -2.47
CA TYR A 355 2.79 5.63 -3.29
C TYR A 355 1.73 6.27 -2.41
N VAL A 356 1.63 7.59 -2.50
CA VAL A 356 0.57 8.39 -1.89
C VAL A 356 -0.06 9.21 -3.02
N PRO A 357 -1.38 9.09 -3.27
CA PRO A 357 -2.04 9.83 -4.33
C PRO A 357 -1.90 11.34 -4.16
N ILE A 358 -1.59 12.04 -5.25
CA ILE A 358 -1.59 13.51 -5.30
C ILE A 358 -2.48 13.96 -6.45
N LEU A 359 -3.28 15.00 -6.22
CA LEU A 359 -4.08 15.59 -7.30
C LEU A 359 -3.14 16.18 -8.37
N PRO A 360 -3.19 15.72 -9.63
CA PRO A 360 -2.31 16.25 -10.67
C PRO A 360 -2.67 17.72 -11.00
N PRO A 361 -1.74 18.49 -11.58
CA PRO A 361 -2.02 19.87 -11.98
C PRO A 361 -3.14 19.94 -13.04
N LYS A 362 -3.98 20.99 -12.97
CA LYS A 362 -5.09 21.19 -13.94
C LYS A 362 -4.61 21.64 -15.34
N LEU A 363 -3.46 22.31 -15.39
CA LEU A 363 -2.83 22.85 -16.60
C LEU A 363 -1.37 22.42 -16.58
N ILE A 364 -0.93 21.84 -17.69
CA ILE A 364 0.31 21.06 -17.82
C ILE A 364 1.30 21.82 -18.69
#